data_AF-A0A1Z3HLK3-F1
#
_entry.id   AF-A0A1Z3HLK3-F1
#
_cell.length_a   1.000
_cell.length_b   1.000
_cell.length_c   1.000
_cell.angle_alpha   90.00
_cell.angle_beta   90.00
_cell.angle_gamma   90.00
#
_symmetry.space_group_name_H-M   'P 1'
#
loop_
_entity.id
_entity.type
_entity.pdbx_description
1 polymer ?
#
loop_
_entity_poly.entity_id
_entity_poly.type
_entity_poly.pdbx_seq_one_letter_code
_entity_poly.pdbx_strand_id
1 'polypeptide(L)'
;MKIIYDPEVDVLRILFRETPISESDADESGIIFDLDAQGNVVGLEILDASQRIDDPTSVSYRVAKLTEAEVASAEDTLQNLLMDPDAGKPVKEAIQQQLLQMRGRREKRTLSLENAMEALSLPSDSDIPPES
;
A
#
# COMPACT_ATOMS: atom_id res chain seq x y z
N MET A 1 -11.55 -5.44 4.43
CA MET A 1 -12.07 -4.07 4.53
C MET A 1 -13.40 -3.99 3.83
N LYS A 2 -14.38 -3.29 4.41
CA LYS A 2 -15.68 -2.98 3.80
C LYS A 2 -15.97 -1.50 3.98
N ILE A 3 -16.57 -0.88 2.97
CA ILE A 3 -16.99 0.53 3.00
C ILE A 3 -18.49 0.52 2.69
N ILE A 4 -19.29 1.12 3.55
CA ILE A 4 -20.74 1.14 3.47
C ILE A 4 -21.20 2.56 3.72
N TYR A 5 -21.84 3.17 2.73
CA TYR A 5 -22.52 4.46 2.90
C TYR A 5 -24.02 4.20 3.00
N ASP A 6 -24.64 4.67 4.08
CA ASP A 6 -26.09 4.65 4.26
C ASP A 6 -26.64 6.06 4.04
N PRO A 7 -27.28 6.32 2.88
CA PRO A 7 -27.82 7.64 2.56
C PRO A 7 -29.11 7.97 3.34
N GLU A 8 -29.79 7.00 3.97
CA GLU A 8 -31.00 7.27 4.74
C GLU A 8 -30.68 8.00 6.04
N VAL A 9 -29.54 7.68 6.65
CA VAL A 9 -29.04 8.30 7.89
C VAL A 9 -27.80 9.17 7.69
N ASP A 10 -27.30 9.28 6.46
CA ASP A 10 -26.11 10.03 6.06
C ASP A 10 -24.83 9.64 6.84
N VAL A 11 -24.58 8.32 6.94
CA VAL A 11 -23.42 7.77 7.66
C VAL A 11 -22.54 6.95 6.72
N LEU A 12 -21.23 7.24 6.72
CA LEU A 12 -20.22 6.42 6.06
C LEU A 12 -19.50 5.55 7.10
N ARG A 13 -19.54 4.23 6.91
CA ARG A 13 -18.86 3.24 7.74
C ARG A 13 -17.71 2.57 6.97
N ILE A 14 -16.53 2.57 7.57
CA ILE A 14 -15.34 1.87 7.06
C ILE A 14 -14.92 0.82 8.08
N LEU A 15 -15.09 -0.46 7.72
CA LEU A 15 -14.67 -1.59 8.55
C LEU A 15 -13.31 -2.09 8.05
N PHE A 16 -12.29 -2.00 8.89
CA PHE A 16 -10.95 -2.49 8.58
C PHE A 16 -10.84 -4.01 8.72
N ARG A 17 -11.41 -4.56 9.80
CA ARG A 17 -11.38 -5.99 10.15
C ARG A 17 -12.78 -6.47 10.51
N GLU A 18 -13.06 -7.75 10.23
CA GLU A 18 -14.31 -8.41 10.65
C GLU A 18 -14.17 -8.99 12.06
N THR A 19 -13.87 -8.12 13.02
CA THR A 19 -13.72 -8.47 14.43
C THR A 19 -14.83 -7.80 15.24
N PRO A 20 -15.29 -8.42 16.34
CA PRO A 20 -16.30 -7.82 17.20
C PRO A 20 -15.84 -6.45 17.73
N ILE A 21 -16.73 -5.48 17.69
CA ILE A 21 -16.54 -4.17 18.29
C ILE A 21 -16.82 -4.33 19.78
N SER A 22 -15.87 -3.93 20.61
CA SER A 22 -16.00 -3.95 22.07
C SER A 22 -16.45 -2.60 22.61
N GLU A 23 -16.00 -1.53 21.97
CA GLU A 23 -16.26 -0.15 22.37
C GLU A 23 -16.30 0.73 21.13
N SER A 24 -17.13 1.78 21.18
CA SER A 24 -17.16 2.83 20.15
C SER A 24 -16.96 4.17 20.86
N ASP A 25 -15.99 4.95 20.39
CA ASP A 25 -15.66 6.27 20.92
C ASP A 25 -16.02 7.35 19.89
N ALA A 26 -16.84 8.32 20.31
CA ALA A 26 -17.36 9.36 19.44
C ALA A 26 -16.69 10.70 19.77
N ASP A 27 -16.05 11.30 18.78
CA ASP A 27 -15.49 12.64 18.90
C ASP A 27 -16.55 13.71 18.60
N GLU A 28 -16.41 14.90 19.18
CA GLU A 28 -17.27 16.07 18.93
C GLU A 28 -17.27 16.47 17.45
N SER A 29 -16.21 16.07 16.73
CA SER A 29 -16.14 16.25 15.31
C SER A 29 -17.16 15.41 14.55
N GLY A 30 -17.91 14.46 15.12
CA GLY A 30 -18.87 13.60 14.39
C GLY A 30 -18.22 12.39 13.70
N ILE A 31 -17.04 12.00 14.19
CA ILE A 31 -16.30 10.80 13.78
C ILE A 31 -16.35 9.81 14.94
N ILE A 32 -16.63 8.54 14.66
CA ILE A 32 -16.72 7.47 15.65
C ILE A 32 -15.66 6.41 15.35
N PHE A 33 -14.84 6.05 16.34
CA PHE A 33 -13.87 4.96 16.24
C PHE A 33 -14.44 3.69 16.86
N ASP A 34 -14.47 2.62 16.09
CA ASP A 34 -14.82 1.29 16.60
C ASP A 34 -13.54 0.56 17.04
N LEU A 35 -13.48 0.16 18.31
CA LEU A 35 -12.34 -0.51 18.93
C LEU A 35 -12.62 -1.97 19.24
N ASP A 36 -11.62 -2.85 19.08
CA ASP A 36 -11.67 -4.21 19.62
C ASP A 36 -11.37 -4.24 21.13
N ALA A 37 -11.50 -5.42 21.73
CA ALA A 37 -11.22 -5.63 23.16
C ALA A 37 -9.74 -5.43 23.56
N GLN A 38 -8.84 -5.24 22.59
CA GLN A 38 -7.43 -4.89 22.82
C GLN A 38 -7.16 -3.39 22.62
N GLY A 39 -8.19 -2.61 22.28
CA GLY A 39 -8.07 -1.18 22.00
C GLY A 39 -7.56 -0.85 20.60
N ASN A 40 -7.54 -1.81 19.66
CA ASN A 40 -7.18 -1.51 18.28
C ASN A 40 -8.39 -0.99 17.51
N VAL A 41 -8.17 -0.03 16.62
CA VAL A 41 -9.20 0.45 15.69
C VAL A 41 -9.53 -0.64 14.68
N VAL A 42 -10.79 -1.06 14.66
CA VAL A 42 -11.33 -2.07 13.74
C VAL A 42 -12.33 -1.49 12.74
N GLY A 43 -12.83 -0.29 13.01
CA GLY A 43 -13.68 0.47 12.10
C GLY A 43 -13.72 1.96 12.41
N LEU A 44 -14.36 2.70 11.51
CA LEU A 44 -14.59 4.14 11.60
C LEU A 44 -16.00 4.44 11.08
N GLU A 45 -16.71 5.35 11.72
CA GLU A 45 -17.93 5.97 11.21
C GLU A 45 -17.75 7.48 11.03
N ILE A 46 -18.34 8.03 9.97
CA ILE A 46 -18.41 9.46 9.72
C ILE A 46 -19.89 9.81 9.61
N LEU A 47 -20.38 10.60 10.58
CA LEU A 47 -21.74 11.16 10.57
C LEU A 47 -21.80 12.37 9.65
N ASP A 48 -22.99 12.70 9.13
CA ASP A 48 -23.21 13.77 8.15
C ASP A 48 -22.22 13.68 6.97
N ALA A 49 -22.02 12.46 6.45
CA ALA A 49 -20.95 12.17 5.50
C ALA A 49 -21.07 13.02 4.21
N SER A 50 -22.29 13.30 3.75
CA SER A 50 -22.57 14.17 2.62
C SER A 50 -22.08 15.61 2.78
N GLN A 51 -21.88 16.09 4.01
CA GLN A 51 -21.37 17.43 4.31
C GLN A 51 -19.84 17.47 4.44
N ARG A 52 -19.19 16.30 4.46
CA ARG A 52 -17.77 16.15 4.81
C ARG A 52 -16.94 15.52 3.71
N ILE A 53 -17.60 14.88 2.74
CA ILE A 53 -17.00 14.12 1.65
C ILE A 53 -17.61 14.61 0.35
N ASP A 54 -16.78 14.91 -0.64
CA ASP A 54 -17.22 15.45 -1.94
C ASP A 54 -18.20 14.51 -2.66
N ASP A 55 -17.92 13.21 -2.64
CA ASP A 55 -18.78 12.17 -3.22
C ASP A 55 -18.76 10.91 -2.33
N PRO A 56 -19.72 10.77 -1.39
CA PRO A 56 -19.79 9.62 -0.50
C PRO A 56 -20.18 8.32 -1.23
N THR A 57 -20.54 8.39 -2.52
CA THR A 57 -20.94 7.24 -3.34
C THR A 57 -19.79 6.65 -4.16
N SER A 58 -18.64 7.33 -4.21
CA SER A 58 -17.48 6.92 -5.00
C SER A 58 -16.26 6.68 -4.12
N VAL A 59 -15.50 5.63 -4.46
CA VAL A 59 -14.25 5.28 -3.76
C VAL A 59 -13.14 5.10 -4.77
N SER A 60 -12.07 5.89 -4.64
CA SER A 60 -10.82 5.70 -5.37
C SER A 60 -9.79 5.03 -4.46
N TYR A 61 -9.48 3.76 -4.73
CA TYR A 61 -8.46 3.03 -3.99
C TYR A 61 -7.18 2.93 -4.81
N ARG A 62 -6.05 3.34 -4.22
CA ARG A 62 -4.72 3.18 -4.81
C ARG A 62 -3.77 2.60 -3.78
N VAL A 63 -2.98 1.63 -4.21
CA VAL A 63 -1.82 1.16 -3.44
C VAL A 63 -0.62 1.91 -3.95
N ALA A 64 -0.03 2.78 -3.12
CA ALA A 64 1.28 3.35 -3.40
C ALA A 64 2.31 2.21 -3.42
N LYS A 65 2.66 1.74 -4.61
CA LYS A 65 3.86 0.94 -4.80
C LYS A 65 4.99 1.93 -5.01
N LEU A 66 6.11 1.74 -4.30
CA LEU A 66 7.38 2.31 -4.75
C LEU A 66 7.53 1.93 -6.22
N THR A 67 7.57 2.94 -7.08
CA THR A 67 7.73 2.75 -8.51
C THR A 67 9.08 2.11 -8.77
N GLU A 68 9.21 1.39 -9.88
CA GLU A 68 10.50 0.83 -10.27
C GLU A 68 11.57 1.91 -10.48
N ALA A 69 11.14 3.12 -10.85
CA ALA A 69 11.98 4.30 -10.95
C ALA A 69 12.51 4.78 -9.59
N GLU A 70 11.66 4.83 -8.56
CA GLU A 70 12.08 5.17 -7.19
C GLU A 70 13.02 4.11 -6.60
N VAL A 71 12.77 2.83 -6.89
CA VAL A 71 13.66 1.73 -6.47
C VAL A 71 15.00 1.80 -7.22
N ALA A 72 14.99 2.06 -8.52
CA ALA A 72 16.21 2.23 -9.31
C ALA A 72 17.03 3.44 -8.83
N SER A 73 16.39 4.57 -8.55
CA SER A 73 17.06 5.76 -8.01
C SER A 73 17.72 5.51 -6.65
N ALA A 74 17.06 4.73 -5.79
CA ALA A 74 17.64 4.32 -4.51
C ALA A 74 18.85 3.38 -4.69
N GLU A 75 18.78 2.45 -5.66
CA GLU A 75 19.89 1.57 -6.01
C GLU A 75 21.08 2.35 -6.57
N ASP A 76 20.86 3.31 -7.46
CA ASP A 76 21.90 4.17 -8.02
C ASP A 76 22.59 4.99 -6.93
N THR A 77 21.81 5.53 -5.98
CA THR A 77 22.35 6.26 -4.83
C THR A 77 23.24 5.36 -3.96
N LEU A 78 22.81 4.13 -3.70
CA LEU A 78 23.59 3.16 -2.93
C LEU A 78 24.83 2.66 -3.68
N GLN A 79 24.75 2.53 -5.01
CA GLN A 79 25.92 2.22 -5.84
C GLN A 79 26.95 3.35 -5.82
N ASN A 80 26.51 4.60 -5.88
CA ASN A 80 27.40 5.77 -5.76
C ASN A 80 28.11 5.81 -4.41
N LEU A 81 27.40 5.52 -3.32
CA LEU A 81 27.98 5.44 -1.97
C LEU A 81 28.98 4.27 -1.83
N LEU A 82 28.77 3.16 -2.53
CA LEU A 82 29.72 2.05 -2.57
C LEU A 82 31.02 2.45 -3.28
N MET A 83 30.94 3.35 -4.26
CA MET A 83 32.09 3.89 -5.00
C MET A 83 32.83 5.01 -4.27
N ASP A 84 32.31 5.49 -3.13
CA ASP A 84 32.97 6.52 -2.32
C ASP A 84 34.34 6.00 -1.82
N PRO A 85 35.46 6.68 -2.16
CA PRO A 85 36.79 6.27 -1.72
C PRO A 85 36.96 6.36 -0.19
N ASP A 86 36.25 7.28 0.47
CA ASP A 86 36.34 7.52 1.91
C ASP A 86 35.45 6.56 2.72
N ALA A 87 34.53 5.85 2.07
CA ALA A 87 33.70 4.86 2.74
C ALA A 87 34.53 3.66 3.23
N GLY A 88 34.52 3.46 4.54
CA GLY A 88 35.18 2.33 5.21
C GLY A 88 34.55 0.98 4.86
N LYS A 89 35.35 -0.08 4.96
CA LYS A 89 34.93 -1.48 4.70
C LYS A 89 33.59 -1.90 5.33
N PRO A 90 33.28 -1.65 6.62
CA PRO A 90 32.01 -2.07 7.20
C PRO A 90 30.79 -1.36 6.59
N VAL A 91 30.95 -0.09 6.16
CA VAL A 91 29.90 0.67 5.48
C VAL A 91 29.65 0.10 4.08
N LYS A 92 30.72 -0.20 3.35
CA LYS A 92 30.66 -0.83 2.02
C LYS A 92 29.97 -2.21 2.06
N GLU A 93 30.29 -3.04 3.05
CA GLU A 93 29.67 -4.36 3.23
C GLU A 93 28.17 -4.25 3.56
N ALA A 94 27.78 -3.30 4.43
CA ALA A 94 26.37 -3.06 4.74
C ALA A 94 25.57 -2.60 3.49
N ILE A 95 26.14 -1.72 2.68
CA ILE A 95 25.54 -1.26 1.42
C ILE A 95 25.40 -2.43 0.43
N GLN A 96 26.42 -3.28 0.30
CA GLN A 96 26.35 -4.47 -0.58
C GLN A 96 25.26 -5.46 -0.15
N GLN A 97 25.15 -5.74 1.15
CA GLN A 97 24.09 -6.59 1.67
C GLN A 97 22.70 -5.99 1.41
N GLN A 98 22.55 -4.68 1.61
CA GLN A 98 21.29 -3.99 1.32
C GLN A 98 20.92 -4.07 -0.17
N LEU A 99 21.87 -3.84 -1.08
CA LEU A 99 21.66 -3.99 -2.53
C LEU A 99 21.23 -5.42 -2.90
N LEU A 100 21.85 -6.44 -2.31
CA LEU A 100 21.49 -7.84 -2.55
C LEU A 100 20.06 -8.15 -2.08
N GLN A 101 19.66 -7.64 -0.91
CA GLN A 101 18.30 -7.79 -0.40
C GLN A 101 17.27 -7.10 -1.29
N MET A 102 17.59 -5.92 -1.84
CA MET A 102 16.70 -5.20 -2.75
C MET A 102 16.51 -5.96 -4.07
N ARG A 103 17.59 -6.46 -4.69
CA ARG A 103 17.52 -7.27 -5.91
C ARG A 103 16.69 -8.54 -5.71
N GLY A 104 16.91 -9.27 -4.62
CA GLY A 104 16.13 -10.48 -4.32
C GLY A 104 14.63 -10.21 -4.06
N ARG A 105 14.26 -9.03 -3.55
CA ARG A 105 12.85 -8.61 -3.45
C ARG A 105 12.25 -8.29 -4.81
N ARG A 106 13.05 -7.75 -5.74
CA ARG A 106 12.64 -7.46 -7.12
C ARG A 106 12.39 -8.75 -7.90
N GLU A 107 13.32 -9.70 -7.86
CA GLU A 107 13.17 -11.02 -8.51
C GLU A 107 11.94 -11.78 -8.01
N LYS A 108 11.66 -11.76 -6.70
CA LYS A 108 10.44 -12.37 -6.15
C LYS A 108 9.16 -11.70 -6.65
N ARG A 109 9.18 -10.38 -6.89
CA ARG A 109 8.02 -9.63 -7.40
C ARG A 109 7.81 -9.89 -8.89
N THR A 110 8.87 -9.94 -9.70
CA THR A 110 8.77 -10.25 -11.13
C THR A 110 8.25 -11.66 -11.34
N LEU A 111 8.80 -12.64 -10.60
CA LEU A 111 8.33 -14.03 -10.65
C LEU A 111 6.86 -14.16 -10.19
N SER A 112 6.45 -13.41 -9.16
CA SER A 112 5.05 -13.38 -8.72
C SER A 112 4.11 -12.76 -9.75
N LEU A 113 4.59 -11.82 -10.56
CA LEU A 113 3.79 -11.15 -11.59
C LEU A 113 3.67 -12.04 -12.83
N GLU A 114 4.76 -12.68 -13.25
CA GLU A 114 4.79 -13.68 -14.32
C GLU A 114 3.84 -14.85 -14.00
N ASN A 115 3.95 -15.43 -12.80
CA ASN A 115 3.05 -16.49 -12.35
C ASN A 115 1.57 -16.05 -12.31
N ALA A 116 1.31 -14.79 -11.96
CA ALA A 116 -0.05 -14.24 -11.97
C ALA A 116 -0.59 -14.03 -13.38
N MET A 117 0.25 -13.61 -14.33
CA MET A 117 -0.11 -13.47 -15.75
C MET A 117 -0.35 -14.83 -16.41
N GLU A 118 0.50 -15.82 -16.12
CA GLU A 118 0.33 -17.20 -16.57
C GLU A 118 -0.99 -17.79 -16.04
N ALA A 119 -1.31 -17.58 -14.75
CA ALA A 119 -2.57 -18.04 -14.16
C ALA A 119 -3.83 -17.38 -14.78
N LEU A 120 -3.68 -16.17 -15.35
CA LEU A 120 -4.75 -15.44 -16.01
C LEU A 120 -4.76 -15.63 -17.55
N SER A 121 -3.85 -16.46 -18.09
CA SER A 121 -3.66 -16.66 -19.53
C SER A 121 -3.46 -15.35 -20.30
N LEU A 122 -2.89 -14.33 -19.66
CA LEU A 122 -2.60 -13.06 -20.29
C LEU A 122 -1.32 -13.19 -21.14
N PRO A 123 -1.26 -12.58 -22.34
CA PRO A 123 -0.05 -12.60 -23.15
C PRO A 123 1.09 -11.96 -22.37
N SER A 124 2.27 -12.57 -22.47
CA SER A 124 3.49 -12.02 -21.86
C SER A 124 3.90 -10.73 -22.59
N ASP A 125 4.65 -9.83 -21.95
CA ASP A 125 5.17 -8.63 -22.62
C ASP A 125 6.05 -8.96 -23.85
N SER A 126 6.60 -10.19 -23.92
CA SER A 126 7.29 -10.70 -25.11
C SER A 126 6.38 -11.06 -26.29
N ASP A 127 5.07 -11.19 -26.07
CA ASP A 127 4.07 -11.51 -27.10
C ASP A 127 3.41 -10.26 -27.69
N ILE A 128 3.67 -9.07 -27.13
CA ILE A 128 3.13 -7.80 -27.63
C ILE A 128 4.08 -7.28 -28.73
N PRO A 129 3.68 -7.29 -30.01
CA PRO A 129 4.52 -6.74 -31.06
C PRO A 129 4.75 -5.24 -30.82
N PRO A 130 5.97 -4.73 -31.08
CA PRO A 130 6.23 -3.30 -30.93
C PRO A 130 5.30 -2.51 -31.85
N GLU A 131 4.63 -1.49 -31.30
CA GLU A 131 3.79 -0.59 -32.09
C GLU A 131 4.63 0.03 -33.22
N SER A 132 4.10 -0.04 -34.44
CA SER A 132 4.72 0.40 -35.70
C SER A 132 4.68 1.91 -35.89
#